data_AF-A0A920WA75-F1
#
_entry.id   AF-A0A920WA75-F1
#
_cell.length_a   1.000
_cell.length_b   1.000
_cell.length_c   1.000
_cell.angle_alpha   90.00
_cell.angle_beta   90.00
_cell.angle_gamma   90.00
#
_symmetry.space_group_name_H-M   'P 1'
#
loop_
_entity.id
_entity.type
_entity.pdbx_description
1 polymer ?
#
loop_
_entity_poly.entity_id
_entity_poly.type
_entity_poly.pdbx_seq_one_letter_code
_entity_poly.pdbx_strand_id
1 'polypeptide(L)' 'MLAFLGGTGPEGKGLALRLALAGESIVVGSRDGERASTAAVELTDMAKGHASIKGTDNLNAAKEAD' A
#
# COMPACT_ATOMS: atom_id res chain seq x y z
N MET A 1 -0.02 -0.91 10.89
CA MET A 1 -0.37 -0.71 9.48
C MET A 1 -0.06 -2.01 8.74
N LEU A 2 -0.92 -2.46 7.83
CA LEU A 2 -0.63 -3.68 7.07
C LEU A 2 0.32 -3.37 5.91
N ALA A 3 1.48 -4.02 5.89
CA ALA A 3 2.49 -3.80 4.86
C ALA A 3 2.50 -4.90 3.79
N PHE A 4 2.57 -4.49 2.53
CA PHE A 4 2.68 -5.40 1.38
C PHE A 4 4.03 -5.24 0.68
N LEU A 5 4.96 -6.16 0.94
CA LEU A 5 6.26 -6.17 0.27
C LEU A 5 6.11 -6.72 -1.16
N GLY A 6 6.44 -5.91 -2.16
CA GLY A 6 6.03 -6.18 -3.53
C GLY A 6 4.55 -5.82 -3.80
N GLY A 7 3.97 -4.95 -2.98
CA GLY A 7 2.56 -4.53 -3.05
C GLY A 7 2.18 -3.81 -4.35
N THR A 8 3.14 -3.48 -5.21
CA THR A 8 2.91 -2.87 -6.53
C THR A 8 2.50 -3.86 -7.61
N GLY A 9 2.57 -5.18 -7.34
CA GLY A 9 2.07 -6.23 -8.23
C GLY A 9 0.54 -6.35 -8.21
N PRO A 10 -0.08 -7.07 -9.15
CA PRO A 10 -1.55 -7.17 -9.25
C PRO A 10 -2.20 -7.71 -7.98
N GLU A 11 -1.65 -8.77 -7.40
CA GLU A 11 -2.15 -9.37 -6.16
C GLU A 11 -1.99 -8.42 -4.96
N GLY A 12 -0.80 -7.83 -4.81
CA GLY A 12 -0.51 -6.88 -3.74
C GLY A 12 -1.45 -5.67 -3.77
N LYS A 13 -1.69 -5.09 -4.95
CA LYS A 13 -2.66 -3.99 -5.15
C LYS A 13 -4.08 -4.42 -4.79
N GLY A 14 -4.51 -5.61 -5.22
CA GLY A 14 -5.85 -6.13 -4.93
C GLY A 14 -6.10 -6.34 -3.45
N LEU A 15 -5.14 -6.93 -2.73
CA LEU A 15 -5.22 -7.13 -1.28
C LEU A 15 -5.16 -5.79 -0.53
N ALA A 16 -4.24 -4.90 -0.90
CA ALA A 16 -4.13 -3.56 -0.33
C ALA A 16 -5.44 -2.78 -0.45
N LEU A 17 -6.05 -2.76 -1.65
CA LEU A 17 -7.35 -2.12 -1.87
C LEU A 17 -8.44 -2.74 -1.02
N ARG A 18 -8.53 -4.08 -0.99
CA ARG A 18 -9.57 -4.79 -0.24
C ARG A 18 -9.53 -4.45 1.25
N LEU A 19 -8.34 -4.41 1.83
CA LEU A 19 -8.17 -4.10 3.26
C LEU A 19 -8.36 -2.60 3.53
N ALA A 20 -7.91 -1.72 2.63
CA ALA A 20 -8.20 -0.29 2.74
C ALA A 20 -9.70 0.01 2.70
N LEU A 21 -10.46 -0.66 1.84
CA LEU A 21 -11.92 -0.57 1.81
C LEU A 21 -12.59 -1.10 3.08
N ALA A 22 -11.91 -1.99 3.82
CA ALA A 22 -12.34 -2.45 5.14
C ALA A 22 -11.95 -1.48 6.28
N GLY A 23 -11.26 -0.38 5.98
CA GLY A 23 -10.83 0.63 6.94
C GLY A 23 -9.41 0.43 7.48
N GLU A 24 -8.68 -0.57 7.01
CA GLU A 24 -7.32 -0.83 7.46
C GLU A 24 -6.32 0.14 6.84
N SER A 25 -5.38 0.62 7.64
CA SER A 25 -4.29 1.46 7.15
C SER A 25 -3.22 0.59 6.48
N ILE A 26 -2.75 1.01 5.30
CA ILE A 26 -1.91 0.20 4.41
C ILE A 26 -0.58 0.89 4.09
N VAL A 27 0.52 0.12 4.06
CA VAL A 27 1.79 0.50 3.41
C VAL A 27 2.07 -0.41 2.22
N VAL A 28 2.26 0.18 1.04
CA VAL A 28 2.73 -0.51 -0.17
C VAL A 28 4.25 -0.43 -0.20
N GLY A 29 4.91 -1.59 -0.17
CA GLY A 29 6.36 -1.73 -0.30
C GLY A 29 6.79 -2.13 -1.71
N SER A 30 7.88 -1.55 -2.20
CA SER A 30 8.53 -1.95 -3.46
C SER A 30 10.05 -1.87 -3.36
N ARG A 31 10.77 -2.52 -4.29
CA ARG A 31 12.22 -2.26 -4.44
C ARG A 31 12.50 -0.85 -4.99
N ASP A 32 11.50 -0.28 -5.66
CA ASP A 32 11.46 1.07 -6.18
C ASP A 32 10.39 1.85 -5.41
N GLY A 33 10.81 2.75 -4.52
CA GLY A 33 9.92 3.51 -3.65
C GLY A 33 8.97 4.45 -4.40
N GLU A 34 9.42 5.06 -5.50
CA GLU A 34 8.58 5.93 -6.34
C GLU A 34 7.43 5.14 -6.99
N ARG A 35 7.73 3.91 -7.43
CA ARG A 35 6.70 3.00 -7.94
C ARG A 35 5.67 2.64 -6.87
N ALA A 36 6.09 2.48 -5.61
CA ALA A 36 5.17 2.26 -4.49
C ALA A 36 4.32 3.49 -4.18
N SER A 37 4.93 4.68 -4.16
CA SER A 37 4.22 5.96 -3.96
C SER A 37 3.14 6.16 -5.03
N THR A 38 3.47 5.93 -6.30
CA THR A 38 2.50 6.00 -7.40
C THR A 38 1.34 5.01 -7.20
N ALA A 39 1.66 3.76 -6.86
CA ALA A 39 0.64 2.75 -6.59
C ALA A 39 -0.26 3.12 -5.39
N ALA A 40 0.30 3.73 -4.34
CA ALA A 40 -0.47 4.17 -3.18
C ALA A 40 -1.46 5.29 -3.53
N VAL A 41 -1.09 6.22 -4.41
CA VAL A 41 -2.01 7.26 -4.91
C VAL A 41 -3.17 6.63 -5.68
N GLU A 42 -2.88 5.75 -6.65
CA GLU A 42 -3.91 5.02 -7.42
C GLU A 42 -4.88 4.27 -6.48
N LEU A 43 -4.33 3.56 -5.50
CA LEU A 43 -5.13 2.79 -4.54
C LEU A 43 -5.95 3.69 -3.62
N THR A 44 -5.44 4.86 -3.23
CA THR A 44 -6.17 5.82 -2.39
C THR A 44 -7.39 6.36 -3.13
N ASP A 45 -7.24 6.69 -4.42
CA ASP A 45 -8.33 7.13 -5.28
C ASP A 45 -9.39 6.03 -5.44
N MET A 46 -8.95 4.78 -5.69
CA MET A 46 -9.85 3.63 -5.80
C MET A 46 -10.58 3.33 -4.48
N ALA A 47 -9.89 3.49 -3.35
CA ALA A 47 -10.44 3.33 -2.01
C ALA A 47 -11.28 4.55 -1.58
N LYS A 48 -11.42 5.60 -2.40
CA LYS A 48 -12.20 6.81 -2.10
C LYS A 48 -11.90 7.42 -0.73
N GLY A 49 -10.66 7.30 -0.27
CA GLY A 49 -10.22 7.78 1.04
C GLY A 49 -10.78 7.03 2.26
N HIS A 50 -11.31 5.81 2.09
CA HIS A 50 -11.81 5.00 3.20
C HIS A 50 -10.74 4.67 4.26
N ALA A 51 -9.47 4.63 3.88
CA ALA A 51 -8.34 4.44 4.79
C ALA A 51 -7.07 5.14 4.28
N SER A 52 -6.05 5.24 5.15
CA SER A 52 -4.72 5.75 4.76
C SER A 52 -3.95 4.68 3.99
N ILE A 53 -3.45 5.04 2.81
CA ILE A 53 -2.57 4.20 2.01
C ILE A 53 -1.30 5.00 1.71
N LYS A 54 -0.14 4.44 2.06
CA LYS A 54 1.18 5.04 1.80
C LYS A 54 2.01 4.11 0.94
N GLY A 55 2.97 4.68 0.21
CA GLY A 55 3.94 3.93 -0.58
C GLY A 55 5.36 4.27 -0.16
N THR A 56 6.23 3.26 -0.03
CA THR A 56 7.65 3.44 0.28
C THR A 56 8.47 2.22 -0.19
N ASP A 57 9.78 2.24 0.03
CA ASP A 57 10.61 1.07 -0.24
C ASP A 57 10.29 -0.10 0.71
N ASN A 58 10.66 -1.32 0.33
CA ASN A 58 10.37 -2.53 1.09
C ASN A 58 10.92 -2.49 2.52
N LEU A 59 12.07 -1.87 2.74
CA LEU A 59 12.70 -1.86 4.06
C LEU A 59 11.92 -0.98 5.02
N ASN A 60 11.53 0.21 4.58
CA ASN A 60 10.74 1.13 5.37
C ASN A 60 9.32 0.60 5.57
N ALA A 61 8.71 0.00 4.53
CA ALA A 61 7.39 -0.63 4.66
C ALA A 61 7.36 -1.72 5.72
N ALA A 62 8.40 -2.56 5.80
CA ALA A 62 8.51 -3.60 6.83
C ALA A 62 8.68 -3.03 8.25
N LYS A 63 9.34 -1.87 8.40
CA LYS A 63 9.52 -1.21 9.71
C LYS A 63 8.25 -0.52 10.20
N GLU A 64 7.39 -0.07 9.29
CA GLU A 64 6.14 0.62 9.60
C GLU A 64 4.97 -0.35 9.89
N ALA A 65 5.16 -1.65 9.66
CA ALA A 65 4.16 -2.67 9.91
C ALA A 65 3.96 -2.96 11.41
N ASP A 66 2.72 -3.24 11.83
CA ASP A 66 2.37 -3.74 13.17
C ASP A 66 1.66 -5.09 13.12
#